data_AF-A0A2N7LAJ9-F1
#
_entry.id   AF-A0A2N7LAJ9-F1
#
_cell.length_a   1.000
_cell.length_b   1.000
_cell.length_c   1.000
_cell.angle_alpha   90.00
_cell.angle_beta   90.00
_cell.angle_gamma   90.00
#
_symmetry.space_group_name_H-M   'P 1'
#
loop_
_entity.id
_entity.type
_entity.pdbx_description
1 polymer ?
#
loop_
_entity_poly.entity_id
_entity_poly.type
_entity_poly.pdbx_seq_one_letter_code
_entity_poly.pdbx_strand_id
1 'polypeptide(L)'
;MPNYNLRCQSFTDVHYAELFASTADETPLSISKILDSAGRMEVIWFPFSQKPWLKVWSNEPQKPASSRAVSGAYNYAFSDNIPLFISNIIKGILVAKPKLVPAFGILQSVTTTLALKGGANRANLYNQVVSNTSSRSLTRDGVSNETITEEEFEAFLPYIEAVESTQPDNTNARSLFAQNYDIWGPAWKTLVYVRETTLRVTANGYAVHLNRADVQPFLHDFANVYLRLQSEYAGRGQFPIAGPMEIRVTGVDKTEGLNLSNANPPALSATTDTQDPNLDAVVWLDLLTFADMPWAGEFYQEIEEWLYQQLPAHQVRVEWSKGWGYNGAGAWKNEDFIANTVPTTFSTATRPYEETAARLRQYDPHYLFASSLIRKLVP
;
A
#
# COMPACT_ATOMS: atom_id res chain seq x y z
N MET A 1 21.61 -6.96 14.87
CA MET A 1 20.80 -7.75 15.81
C MET A 1 20.76 -9.20 15.34
N PRO A 2 20.68 -10.19 16.25
CA PRO A 2 20.46 -11.59 15.85
C PRO A 2 19.12 -11.74 15.12
N ASN A 3 19.02 -12.74 14.24
CA ASN A 3 17.77 -13.06 13.57
C ASN A 3 16.73 -13.55 14.59
N TYR A 4 15.46 -13.26 14.35
CA TYR A 4 14.34 -13.61 15.23
C TYR A 4 13.17 -14.15 14.39
N ASN A 5 12.21 -14.80 15.05
CA ASN A 5 11.03 -15.33 14.39
C ASN A 5 9.87 -14.33 14.47
N LEU A 6 9.15 -14.23 13.36
CA LEU A 6 7.92 -13.47 13.22
C LEU A 6 6.79 -14.43 12.87
N ARG A 7 5.61 -14.16 13.43
CA ARG A 7 4.33 -14.62 12.91
C ARG A 7 3.77 -13.53 12.00
N CYS A 8 3.27 -13.87 10.83
CA CYS A 8 2.53 -12.97 9.95
C CYS A 8 1.11 -13.50 9.76
N GLN A 9 0.13 -12.72 10.19
CA GLN A 9 -1.29 -13.04 10.04
C GLN A 9 -1.92 -12.12 8.99
N SER A 10 -2.73 -12.69 8.10
CA SER A 10 -3.52 -11.97 7.10
C SER A 10 -5.01 -12.03 7.44
N PHE A 11 -5.65 -10.87 7.39
CA PHE A 11 -7.09 -10.69 7.61
C PHE A 11 -7.70 -10.08 6.34
N THR A 12 -8.86 -10.58 5.95
CA THR A 12 -9.62 -10.17 4.74
C THR A 12 -11.12 -10.09 5.01
N ASP A 13 -11.50 -10.24 6.27
CA ASP A 13 -12.87 -10.25 6.78
C ASP A 13 -13.23 -8.99 7.57
N VAL A 14 -12.24 -8.11 7.81
CA VAL A 14 -12.37 -6.85 8.54
C VAL A 14 -12.78 -5.73 7.58
N HIS A 15 -13.85 -5.01 7.91
CA HIS A 15 -14.31 -3.87 7.10
C HIS A 15 -13.36 -2.68 7.24
N TYR A 16 -13.13 -1.90 6.17
CA TYR A 16 -12.22 -0.75 6.22
C TYR A 16 -12.59 0.25 7.32
N ALA A 17 -13.89 0.45 7.57
CA ALA A 17 -14.38 1.37 8.60
C ALA A 17 -13.99 0.95 10.03
N GLU A 18 -13.69 -0.33 10.26
CA GLU A 18 -13.12 -0.79 11.53
C GLU A 18 -11.63 -0.46 11.61
N LEU A 19 -10.86 -0.69 10.54
CA LEU A 19 -9.42 -0.38 10.54
C LEU A 19 -9.19 1.14 10.68
N PHE A 20 -9.94 1.92 9.90
CA PHE A 20 -9.87 3.37 9.81
C PHE A 20 -10.96 4.05 10.66
N ALA A 21 -11.32 3.46 11.81
CA ALA A 21 -12.22 4.10 12.77
C ALA A 21 -11.68 5.45 13.24
N SER A 22 -12.56 6.36 13.69
CA SER A 22 -12.18 7.75 13.96
C SER A 22 -11.25 7.88 15.17
N THR A 23 -11.46 7.01 16.16
CA THR A 23 -10.62 6.90 17.35
C THR A 23 -10.18 5.45 17.57
N ALA A 24 -9.07 5.27 18.30
CA ALA A 24 -8.51 3.94 18.56
C ALA A 24 -9.48 3.03 19.36
N ASP A 25 -10.33 3.61 20.20
CA ASP A 25 -11.18 2.87 21.13
C ASP A 25 -12.50 2.39 20.55
N GLU A 26 -12.93 2.91 19.40
CA GLU A 26 -14.19 2.54 18.74
C GLU A 26 -14.28 1.06 18.36
N THR A 27 -13.14 0.43 18.08
CA THR A 27 -13.05 -0.96 17.62
C THR A 27 -11.79 -1.63 18.14
N PRO A 28 -11.81 -2.95 18.41
CA PRO A 28 -10.61 -3.71 18.78
C PRO A 28 -9.59 -3.83 17.64
N LEU A 29 -9.98 -3.56 16.40
CA LEU A 29 -9.15 -3.73 15.19
C LEU A 29 -8.71 -2.39 14.58
N SER A 30 -8.78 -1.30 15.33
CA SER A 30 -8.22 -0.02 14.89
C SER A 30 -6.71 -0.18 14.64
N ILE A 31 -6.20 0.56 13.65
CA ILE A 31 -4.77 0.56 13.31
C ILE A 31 -3.90 0.85 14.53
N SER A 32 -4.30 1.79 15.38
CA SER A 32 -3.57 2.07 16.63
C SER A 32 -3.48 0.86 17.56
N LYS A 33 -4.57 0.11 17.78
CA LYS A 33 -4.51 -1.10 18.64
C LYS A 33 -3.69 -2.24 18.01
N ILE A 34 -3.74 -2.36 16.68
CA ILE A 34 -2.89 -3.32 15.95
C ILE A 34 -1.40 -2.97 16.14
N LEU A 35 -1.06 -1.69 15.96
CA LEU A 35 0.31 -1.20 16.15
C LEU A 35 0.77 -1.33 17.61
N ASP A 36 -0.10 -1.10 18.61
CA ASP A 36 0.25 -1.28 20.03
C ASP A 36 0.52 -2.74 20.39
N SER A 37 -0.21 -3.67 19.77
CA SER A 37 -0.09 -5.11 20.07
C SER A 37 1.02 -5.81 19.30
N ALA A 38 1.26 -5.43 18.04
CA ALA A 38 2.20 -6.12 17.15
C ALA A 38 3.37 -5.26 16.66
N GLY A 39 3.20 -3.94 16.62
CA GLY A 39 4.19 -2.98 16.13
C GLY A 39 4.39 -2.95 14.61
N ARG A 40 3.89 -3.95 13.86
CA ARG A 40 4.07 -4.06 12.41
C ARG A 40 2.78 -4.45 11.73
N MET A 41 2.39 -3.64 10.76
CA MET A 41 1.22 -3.89 9.93
C MET A 41 1.40 -3.33 8.53
N GLU A 42 0.64 -3.90 7.60
CA GLU A 42 0.42 -3.34 6.28
C GLU A 42 -1.05 -3.54 5.90
N VAL A 43 -1.68 -2.49 5.39
CA VAL A 43 -3.02 -2.57 4.78
C VAL A 43 -2.86 -2.47 3.27
N ILE A 44 -3.45 -3.40 2.54
CA ILE A 44 -3.65 -3.30 1.08
C ILE A 44 -5.15 -3.24 0.84
N TRP A 45 -5.67 -2.09 0.43
CA TRP A 45 -7.10 -1.87 0.20
C TRP A 45 -7.40 -1.65 -1.28
N PHE A 46 -7.99 -2.68 -1.90
CA PHE A 46 -8.38 -2.63 -3.31
C PHE A 46 -9.46 -1.58 -3.58
N PRO A 47 -9.43 -0.89 -4.73
CA PRO A 47 -10.38 0.18 -5.03
C PRO A 47 -11.79 -0.40 -5.14
N PHE A 48 -12.79 0.35 -4.70
CA PHE A 48 -14.20 -0.08 -4.66
C PHE A 48 -14.49 -1.35 -3.85
N SER A 49 -13.55 -1.86 -3.04
CA SER A 49 -13.80 -2.95 -2.10
C SER A 49 -14.05 -2.44 -0.68
N GLN A 50 -14.65 -3.27 0.17
CA GLN A 50 -15.00 -2.95 1.56
C GLN A 50 -14.03 -3.56 2.57
N LYS A 51 -13.31 -4.61 2.18
CA LYS A 51 -12.48 -5.41 3.09
C LYS A 51 -11.04 -5.41 2.61
N PRO A 52 -10.16 -4.61 3.26
CA PRO A 52 -8.75 -4.62 2.94
C PRO A 52 -8.09 -5.96 3.27
N TRP A 53 -6.97 -6.25 2.61
CA TRP A 53 -6.03 -7.26 3.05
C TRP A 53 -5.07 -6.64 4.08
N LEU A 54 -5.38 -6.87 5.35
CA LEU A 54 -4.52 -6.48 6.46
C LEU A 54 -3.50 -7.61 6.72
N LYS A 55 -2.22 -7.25 6.82
CA LYS A 55 -1.14 -8.11 7.31
C LYS A 55 -0.60 -7.56 8.62
N VAL A 56 -0.39 -8.44 9.60
CA VAL A 56 0.14 -8.08 10.94
C VAL A 56 1.30 -9.00 11.27
N TRP A 57 2.46 -8.43 11.61
CA TRP A 57 3.64 -9.19 12.02
C TRP A 57 3.90 -9.03 13.51
N SER A 58 3.90 -10.13 14.25
CA SER A 58 4.21 -10.15 15.68
C SER A 58 5.48 -10.94 15.96
N ASN A 59 6.25 -10.47 16.95
CA ASN A 59 7.41 -11.20 17.47
C ASN A 59 6.92 -12.46 18.19
N GLU A 60 7.25 -13.63 17.64
CA GLU A 60 6.74 -14.89 18.15
C GLU A 60 7.89 -15.91 18.20
N PRO A 61 8.57 -16.06 19.34
CA PRO A 61 9.77 -16.89 19.44
C PRO A 61 9.53 -18.37 19.12
N GLN A 62 8.33 -18.88 19.46
CA GLN A 62 7.93 -20.27 19.29
C GLN A 62 6.77 -20.38 18.31
N LYS A 63 6.80 -21.35 17.39
CA LYS A 63 5.75 -21.50 16.38
C LYS A 63 4.38 -21.73 17.06
N PRO A 64 3.38 -20.86 16.85
CA PRO A 64 2.01 -21.12 17.31
C PRO A 64 1.46 -22.40 16.68
N ALA A 65 0.53 -23.06 17.38
CA ALA A 65 -0.09 -24.30 16.88
C ALA A 65 -0.87 -24.06 15.57
N SER A 66 -1.52 -22.88 15.44
CA SER A 66 -2.28 -22.49 14.25
C SER A 66 -1.41 -22.09 13.05
N SER A 67 -0.16 -21.68 13.27
CA SER A 67 0.68 -21.12 12.22
C SER A 67 1.40 -22.19 11.40
N ARG A 68 1.47 -21.96 10.09
CA ARG A 68 2.29 -22.74 9.16
C ARG A 68 3.74 -22.24 9.17
N ALA A 69 4.70 -23.11 9.42
CA ALA A 69 6.12 -22.76 9.31
C ALA A 69 6.52 -22.52 7.85
N VAL A 70 7.25 -21.45 7.57
CA VAL A 70 7.73 -21.13 6.20
C VAL A 70 9.17 -21.59 5.98
N SER A 71 9.42 -22.17 4.81
CA SER A 71 10.76 -22.61 4.40
C SER A 71 11.54 -21.53 3.65
N GLY A 72 10.86 -20.52 3.06
CA GLY A 72 11.46 -19.41 2.33
C GLY A 72 10.60 -18.13 2.32
N ALA A 73 11.08 -17.11 1.64
CA ALA A 73 10.38 -15.87 1.34
C ALA A 73 9.31 -16.04 0.24
N TYR A 74 8.53 -15.00 -0.03
CA TYR A 74 7.52 -14.93 -1.10
C TYR A 74 6.41 -15.97 -0.95
N ASN A 75 5.67 -15.85 0.16
CA ASN A 75 4.64 -16.81 0.56
C ASN A 75 3.26 -16.54 -0.08
N TYR A 76 3.15 -15.55 -0.97
CA TYR A 76 1.88 -15.14 -1.61
C TYR A 76 1.95 -15.28 -3.13
N ALA A 77 2.18 -16.51 -3.60
CA ALA A 77 2.35 -16.84 -5.03
C ALA A 77 1.25 -16.26 -5.94
N PHE A 78 0.02 -16.18 -5.46
CA PHE A 78 -1.13 -15.61 -6.18
C PHE A 78 -1.01 -14.11 -6.49
N SER A 79 -0.26 -13.37 -5.68
CA SER A 79 0.03 -11.94 -5.89
C SER A 79 1.39 -11.76 -6.58
N ASP A 80 2.32 -12.66 -6.29
CA ASP A 80 3.72 -12.57 -6.70
C ASP A 80 3.98 -13.07 -8.13
N ASN A 81 3.14 -13.93 -8.69
CA ASN A 81 3.42 -14.62 -9.96
C ASN A 81 2.37 -14.27 -11.04
N ILE A 82 2.25 -13.00 -11.37
CA ILE A 82 1.40 -12.52 -12.47
C ILE A 82 2.29 -12.19 -13.68
N PRO A 83 2.30 -13.02 -14.74
CA PRO A 83 3.18 -12.80 -15.89
C PRO A 83 3.01 -11.39 -16.49
N LEU A 84 4.11 -10.78 -16.94
CA LEU A 84 4.10 -9.43 -17.50
C LEU A 84 3.09 -9.26 -18.64
N PHE A 85 2.92 -10.28 -19.49
CA PHE A 85 1.94 -10.25 -20.58
C PHE A 85 0.49 -10.18 -20.05
N ILE A 86 0.19 -10.86 -18.94
CA ILE A 86 -1.11 -10.76 -18.26
C ILE A 86 -1.27 -9.35 -17.69
N SER A 87 -0.26 -8.83 -16.99
CA SER A 87 -0.29 -7.45 -16.48
C SER A 87 -0.56 -6.42 -17.60
N ASN A 88 0.02 -6.61 -18.79
CA ASN A 88 -0.22 -5.75 -19.95
C ASN A 88 -1.63 -5.90 -20.53
N ILE A 89 -2.19 -7.12 -20.54
CA ILE A 89 -3.59 -7.37 -20.95
C ILE A 89 -4.55 -6.62 -20.01
N ILE A 90 -4.36 -6.76 -18.70
CA ILE A 90 -5.22 -6.10 -17.70
C ILE A 90 -5.11 -4.58 -17.81
N LYS A 91 -3.90 -4.04 -17.94
CA LYS A 91 -3.70 -2.62 -18.23
C LYS A 91 -4.47 -2.18 -19.47
N GLY A 92 -4.33 -2.91 -20.58
CA GLY A 92 -5.02 -2.59 -21.84
C GLY A 92 -6.54 -2.57 -21.71
N ILE A 93 -7.10 -3.55 -20.98
CA ILE A 93 -8.54 -3.61 -20.70
C ILE A 93 -8.99 -2.38 -19.92
N LEU A 94 -8.29 -2.03 -18.84
CA LEU A 94 -8.70 -0.96 -17.93
C LEU A 94 -8.47 0.44 -18.52
N VAL A 95 -7.41 0.64 -19.31
CA VAL A 95 -7.20 1.89 -20.05
C VAL A 95 -8.27 2.08 -21.13
N ALA A 96 -8.63 1.01 -21.86
CA ALA A 96 -9.65 1.08 -22.90
C ALA A 96 -11.08 1.16 -22.34
N LYS A 97 -11.32 0.54 -21.18
CA LYS A 97 -12.63 0.51 -20.50
C LYS A 97 -12.48 0.83 -19.00
N PRO A 98 -12.20 2.10 -18.62
CA PRO A 98 -11.99 2.47 -17.21
C PRO A 98 -13.17 2.13 -16.28
N LYS A 99 -14.39 2.04 -16.82
CA LYS A 99 -15.58 1.61 -16.07
C LYS A 99 -15.49 0.21 -15.47
N LEU A 100 -14.53 -0.62 -15.90
CA LEU A 100 -14.28 -1.95 -15.33
C LEU A 100 -13.40 -1.94 -14.08
N VAL A 101 -12.84 -0.79 -13.69
CA VAL A 101 -11.98 -0.67 -12.49
C VAL A 101 -12.68 -1.13 -11.20
N PRO A 102 -13.95 -0.76 -10.91
CA PRO A 102 -14.64 -1.26 -9.72
C PRO A 102 -14.72 -2.79 -9.69
N ALA A 103 -15.07 -3.41 -10.82
CA ALA A 103 -15.15 -4.85 -10.92
C ALA A 103 -13.79 -5.52 -10.70
N PHE A 104 -12.72 -4.94 -11.25
CA PHE A 104 -11.36 -5.45 -11.05
C PHE A 104 -10.89 -5.34 -9.60
N GLY A 105 -11.22 -4.24 -8.90
CA GLY A 105 -10.90 -4.06 -7.48
C GLY A 105 -11.61 -5.07 -6.57
N ILE A 106 -12.91 -5.28 -6.81
CA ILE A 106 -13.70 -6.33 -6.13
C ILE A 106 -13.09 -7.71 -6.40
N LEU A 107 -12.76 -8.00 -7.66
CA LEU A 107 -12.16 -9.29 -8.04
C LEU A 107 -10.83 -9.52 -7.32
N GLN A 108 -9.92 -8.54 -7.29
CA GLN A 108 -8.65 -8.65 -6.56
C GLN A 108 -8.85 -8.90 -5.05
N SER A 109 -9.81 -8.22 -4.42
CA SER A 109 -10.17 -8.41 -3.01
C SER A 109 -10.61 -9.85 -2.72
N VAL A 110 -11.55 -10.37 -3.51
CA VAL A 110 -12.07 -11.73 -3.33
C VAL A 110 -11.04 -12.79 -3.71
N THR A 111 -10.28 -12.57 -4.78
CA THR A 111 -9.13 -13.42 -5.15
C THR A 111 -8.14 -13.55 -4.00
N THR A 112 -7.76 -12.43 -3.36
CA THR A 112 -6.86 -12.46 -2.20
C THR A 112 -7.43 -13.30 -1.05
N THR A 113 -8.71 -13.10 -0.73
CA THR A 113 -9.42 -13.85 0.32
C THR A 113 -9.42 -15.35 0.06
N LEU A 114 -9.73 -15.76 -1.17
CA LEU A 114 -9.78 -17.18 -1.54
C LEU A 114 -8.38 -17.78 -1.64
N ALA A 115 -7.41 -17.05 -2.19
CA ALA A 115 -6.05 -17.55 -2.42
C ALA A 115 -5.29 -17.77 -1.11
N LEU A 116 -5.47 -16.89 -0.11
CA LEU A 116 -4.93 -17.09 1.23
C LEU A 116 -5.42 -18.39 1.90
N LYS A 117 -6.58 -18.90 1.48
CA LYS A 117 -7.19 -20.15 1.94
C LYS A 117 -6.97 -21.33 0.99
N GLY A 118 -6.23 -21.12 -0.11
CA GLY A 118 -5.92 -22.13 -1.13
C GLY A 118 -7.11 -22.48 -2.05
N GLY A 119 -8.00 -21.52 -2.31
CA GLY A 119 -9.26 -21.75 -3.03
C GLY A 119 -9.56 -20.77 -4.17
N ALA A 120 -8.58 -20.01 -4.66
CA ALA A 120 -8.79 -19.03 -5.75
C ALA A 120 -8.78 -19.71 -7.13
N ASN A 121 -9.86 -20.44 -7.45
CA ASN A 121 -10.13 -20.95 -8.80
C ASN A 121 -11.34 -20.24 -9.42
N ARG A 122 -11.47 -20.34 -10.75
CA ARG A 122 -12.55 -19.70 -11.51
C ARG A 122 -13.94 -19.97 -10.93
N ALA A 123 -14.24 -21.22 -10.59
CA ALA A 123 -15.56 -21.60 -10.08
C ALA A 123 -15.88 -20.97 -8.72
N ASN A 124 -14.94 -21.00 -7.78
CA ASN A 124 -15.10 -20.39 -6.47
C ASN A 124 -15.21 -18.87 -6.56
N LEU A 125 -14.40 -18.25 -7.42
CA LEU A 125 -14.47 -16.82 -7.69
C LEU A 125 -15.84 -16.45 -8.26
N TYR A 126 -16.27 -17.12 -9.32
CA TYR A 126 -17.57 -16.89 -9.97
C TYR A 126 -18.72 -16.97 -8.96
N ASN A 127 -18.77 -18.05 -8.17
CA ASN A 127 -19.81 -18.25 -7.16
C ASN A 127 -19.82 -17.17 -6.06
N GLN A 128 -18.67 -16.55 -5.79
CA GLN A 128 -18.53 -15.55 -4.72
C GLN A 128 -18.85 -14.13 -5.19
N VAL A 129 -18.46 -13.75 -6.42
CA VAL A 129 -18.64 -12.36 -6.91
C VAL A 129 -19.77 -12.20 -7.91
N VAL A 130 -20.15 -13.24 -8.65
CA VAL A 130 -21.27 -13.16 -9.59
C VAL A 130 -22.53 -13.57 -8.84
N SER A 131 -23.49 -12.64 -8.74
CA SER A 131 -24.72 -12.89 -8.00
C SER A 131 -25.51 -14.05 -8.60
N ASN A 132 -25.81 -15.08 -7.80
CA ASN A 132 -26.98 -15.90 -8.08
C ASN A 132 -28.21 -15.02 -7.80
N THR A 133 -29.00 -14.73 -8.84
CA THR A 133 -30.26 -13.96 -8.78
C THR A 133 -31.33 -14.52 -7.82
N SER A 134 -31.02 -15.58 -7.06
CA SER A 134 -31.98 -16.41 -6.31
C SER A 134 -32.10 -16.12 -4.82
N SER A 135 -31.23 -15.30 -4.21
CA SER A 135 -31.34 -14.99 -2.76
C SER A 135 -31.02 -13.53 -2.45
N ARG A 136 -31.91 -12.62 -2.87
CA ARG A 136 -32.01 -11.29 -2.26
C ARG A 136 -32.64 -11.43 -0.86
N SER A 137 -31.86 -11.94 0.09
CA SER A 137 -32.14 -11.77 1.51
C SER A 137 -31.72 -10.35 1.88
N LEU A 138 -32.69 -9.55 2.32
CA LEU A 138 -32.49 -8.25 2.96
C LEU A 138 -31.70 -8.46 4.26
N THR A 139 -30.38 -8.38 4.21
CA THR A 139 -29.58 -8.21 5.43
C THR A 139 -29.69 -6.75 5.87
N ARG A 140 -29.91 -6.58 7.17
CA ARG A 140 -30.36 -5.33 7.81
C ARG A 140 -29.23 -4.30 8.01
N ASP A 141 -28.05 -4.59 7.51
CA ASP A 141 -26.89 -3.73 7.48
C ASP A 141 -26.60 -3.45 6.00
N GLY A 142 -26.48 -2.19 5.60
CA GLY A 142 -26.35 -1.72 4.20
C GLY A 142 -25.08 -2.15 3.45
N VAL A 143 -24.65 -3.40 3.62
CA VAL A 143 -23.57 -4.05 2.88
C VAL A 143 -24.06 -4.29 1.46
N SER A 144 -23.63 -3.46 0.52
CA SER A 144 -23.65 -3.88 -0.88
C SER A 144 -22.83 -5.16 -0.97
N ASN A 145 -23.45 -6.29 -1.32
CA ASN A 145 -22.68 -7.46 -1.72
C ASN A 145 -21.78 -7.00 -2.87
N GLU A 146 -20.46 -6.98 -2.64
CA GLU A 146 -19.43 -6.67 -3.64
C GLU A 146 -19.56 -7.69 -4.77
N THR A 147 -20.42 -7.36 -5.73
CA THR A 147 -20.84 -8.25 -6.81
C THR A 147 -20.51 -7.59 -8.14
N ILE A 148 -20.20 -8.42 -9.11
CA ILE A 148 -19.91 -8.01 -10.48
C ILE A 148 -20.81 -8.79 -11.44
N THR A 149 -21.02 -8.25 -12.62
CA THR A 149 -21.75 -8.93 -13.69
C THR A 149 -20.92 -10.08 -14.28
N GLU A 150 -21.59 -11.00 -14.96
CA GLU A 150 -20.92 -12.06 -15.72
C GLU A 150 -20.01 -11.48 -16.82
N GLU A 151 -20.43 -10.43 -17.51
CA GLU A 151 -19.59 -9.76 -18.52
C GLU A 151 -18.31 -9.15 -17.92
N GLU A 152 -18.42 -8.50 -16.75
CA GLU A 152 -17.26 -7.97 -16.02
C GLU A 152 -16.32 -9.08 -15.54
N PHE A 153 -16.87 -10.20 -15.06
CA PHE A 153 -16.08 -11.37 -14.66
C PHE A 153 -15.31 -11.95 -15.85
N GLU A 154 -15.98 -12.15 -16.97
CA GLU A 154 -15.40 -12.74 -18.18
C GLU A 154 -14.32 -11.83 -18.80
N ALA A 155 -14.44 -10.50 -18.63
CA ALA A 155 -13.41 -9.55 -19.07
C ALA A 155 -12.04 -9.80 -18.38
N PHE A 156 -12.03 -10.40 -17.19
CA PHE A 156 -10.81 -10.62 -16.40
C PHE A 156 -10.38 -12.09 -16.30
N LEU A 157 -10.89 -12.97 -17.17
CA LEU A 157 -10.41 -14.36 -17.24
C LEU A 157 -8.89 -14.50 -17.32
N PRO A 158 -8.13 -13.68 -18.09
CA PRO A 158 -6.67 -13.80 -18.12
C PRO A 158 -6.02 -13.61 -16.75
N TYR A 159 -6.54 -12.70 -15.91
CA TYR A 159 -6.07 -12.51 -14.54
C TYR A 159 -6.46 -13.70 -13.65
N ILE A 160 -7.71 -14.16 -13.77
CA ILE A 160 -8.23 -15.30 -12.98
C ILE A 160 -7.42 -16.57 -13.26
N GLU A 161 -7.16 -16.89 -14.53
CA GLU A 161 -6.37 -18.04 -14.95
C GLU A 161 -4.92 -17.94 -14.47
N ALA A 162 -4.32 -16.74 -14.54
CA ALA A 162 -2.98 -16.51 -14.02
C ALA A 162 -2.91 -16.80 -12.51
N VAL A 163 -3.88 -16.33 -11.73
CA VAL A 163 -3.94 -16.60 -10.28
C VAL A 163 -4.20 -18.08 -10.00
N GLU A 164 -5.16 -18.70 -10.68
CA GLU A 164 -5.51 -20.11 -10.50
C GLU A 164 -4.30 -21.02 -10.73
N SER A 165 -3.45 -20.70 -11.72
CA SER A 165 -2.21 -21.44 -12.01
C SER A 165 -1.17 -21.42 -10.87
N THR A 166 -1.31 -20.51 -9.91
CA THR A 166 -0.43 -20.41 -8.73
C THR A 166 -0.95 -21.18 -7.52
N GLN A 167 -2.20 -21.68 -7.59
CA GLN A 167 -2.82 -22.41 -6.50
C GLN A 167 -2.28 -23.85 -6.45
N PRO A 168 -2.18 -24.46 -5.26
CA PRO A 168 -1.83 -25.88 -5.14
C PRO A 168 -2.89 -26.76 -5.82
N ASP A 169 -2.47 -27.90 -6.41
CA ASP A 169 -3.31 -28.77 -7.24
C ASP A 169 -4.71 -29.04 -6.62
N ASN A 170 -5.75 -28.73 -7.41
CA ASN A 170 -7.19 -28.70 -7.12
C ASN A 170 -7.84 -30.03 -6.65
N THR A 171 -7.10 -31.01 -6.16
CA THR A 171 -7.65 -32.35 -5.88
C THR A 171 -8.33 -32.52 -4.53
N ASN A 172 -8.20 -31.59 -3.57
CA ASN A 172 -9.12 -31.46 -2.42
C ASN A 172 -8.81 -30.20 -1.61
N ALA A 173 -9.82 -29.37 -1.42
CA ALA A 173 -9.79 -28.17 -0.62
C ALA A 173 -9.32 -28.40 0.83
N ARG A 174 -8.68 -27.38 1.43
CA ARG A 174 -8.43 -27.24 2.88
C ARG A 174 -7.33 -28.12 3.50
N SER A 175 -6.23 -28.36 2.79
CA SER A 175 -5.00 -28.72 3.51
C SER A 175 -4.56 -27.53 4.37
N LEU A 176 -4.42 -27.72 5.69
CA LEU A 176 -3.76 -26.75 6.60
C LEU A 176 -2.37 -26.33 6.09
N PHE A 177 -1.73 -27.16 5.26
CA PHE A 177 -0.42 -26.88 4.65
C PHE A 177 -0.48 -25.96 3.43
N ALA A 178 -1.67 -25.70 2.86
CA ALA A 178 -1.88 -24.81 1.71
C ALA A 178 -2.29 -23.38 2.10
N GLN A 179 -2.52 -23.12 3.39
CA GLN A 179 -3.04 -21.85 3.87
C GLN A 179 -1.90 -20.86 4.14
N ASN A 180 -2.06 -19.64 3.63
CA ASN A 180 -1.05 -18.57 3.73
C ASN A 180 -1.52 -17.41 4.62
N TYR A 181 -2.66 -17.53 5.29
CA TYR A 181 -3.18 -16.47 6.17
C TYR A 181 -2.54 -16.44 7.57
N ASP A 182 -1.85 -17.48 8.02
CA ASP A 182 -1.17 -17.52 9.32
C ASP A 182 0.16 -18.27 9.16
N ILE A 183 1.24 -17.51 8.94
CA ILE A 183 2.58 -18.04 8.66
C ILE A 183 3.55 -17.65 9.77
N TRP A 184 4.59 -18.46 9.96
CA TRP A 184 5.60 -18.24 10.99
C TRP A 184 7.00 -18.67 10.51
N GLY A 185 8.03 -17.91 10.88
CA GLY A 185 9.41 -18.30 10.67
C GLY A 185 10.39 -17.15 10.86
N PRO A 186 11.67 -17.33 10.47
CA PRO A 186 12.67 -16.27 10.50
C PRO A 186 12.17 -14.98 9.85
N ALA A 187 12.46 -13.83 10.47
CA ALA A 187 11.90 -12.54 10.09
C ALA A 187 12.00 -12.26 8.58
N TRP A 188 13.17 -12.45 7.97
CA TRP A 188 13.37 -12.22 6.54
C TRP A 188 12.48 -13.09 5.63
N LYS A 189 12.05 -14.28 6.07
CA LYS A 189 11.17 -15.16 5.28
C LYS A 189 9.71 -14.70 5.30
N THR A 190 9.33 -13.88 6.27
CA THR A 190 7.97 -13.33 6.39
C THR A 190 7.89 -11.87 5.95
N LEU A 191 9.00 -11.13 6.02
CA LEU A 191 9.08 -9.72 5.61
C LEU A 191 9.32 -9.54 4.10
N VAL A 192 9.90 -10.53 3.43
CA VAL A 192 10.12 -10.49 1.97
C VAL A 192 8.97 -11.23 1.28
N TYR A 193 8.00 -10.48 0.75
CA TYR A 193 6.75 -11.04 0.22
C TYR A 193 6.29 -10.47 -1.12
N VAL A 194 7.09 -9.62 -1.79
CA VAL A 194 6.76 -9.07 -3.12
C VAL A 194 7.83 -9.46 -4.12
N ARG A 195 7.47 -10.23 -5.16
CA ARG A 195 8.36 -10.53 -6.30
C ARG A 195 8.24 -9.49 -7.40
N GLU A 196 9.29 -9.40 -8.23
CA GLU A 196 9.26 -8.59 -9.46
C GLU A 196 8.18 -9.03 -10.46
N THR A 197 7.66 -10.24 -10.33
CA THR A 197 6.58 -10.80 -11.16
C THR A 197 5.17 -10.44 -10.67
N THR A 198 5.03 -9.54 -9.70
CA THR A 198 3.71 -8.99 -9.36
C THR A 198 3.17 -8.07 -10.46
N LEU A 199 1.91 -7.64 -10.35
CA LEU A 199 1.27 -6.70 -11.29
C LEU A 199 2.12 -5.43 -11.44
N ARG A 200 2.32 -4.99 -12.68
CA ARG A 200 3.11 -3.79 -12.98
C ARG A 200 2.25 -2.54 -12.86
N VAL A 201 2.53 -1.77 -11.82
CA VAL A 201 1.83 -0.55 -11.46
C VAL A 201 2.82 0.59 -11.24
N THR A 202 2.33 1.82 -11.35
CA THR A 202 2.95 3.00 -10.77
C THR A 202 2.29 3.30 -9.42
N ALA A 203 2.91 4.15 -8.62
CA ALA A 203 2.36 4.64 -7.36
C ALA A 203 2.86 6.05 -7.08
N ASN A 204 2.05 6.83 -6.37
CA ASN A 204 2.60 7.94 -5.58
C ASN A 204 3.34 7.38 -4.36
N GLY A 205 3.87 8.25 -3.51
CA GLY A 205 4.34 7.83 -2.19
C GLY A 205 4.74 8.99 -1.30
N TYR A 206 4.26 8.94 -0.06
CA TYR A 206 4.56 9.94 0.96
C TYR A 206 4.87 9.28 2.31
N ALA A 207 5.86 9.84 2.99
CA ALA A 207 6.22 9.54 4.37
C ALA A 207 5.67 10.68 5.27
N VAL A 208 4.59 10.39 5.98
CA VAL A 208 3.90 11.36 6.84
C VAL A 208 4.35 11.17 8.29
N HIS A 209 5.08 12.15 8.81
CA HIS A 209 5.61 12.18 10.17
C HIS A 209 4.54 12.70 11.13
N LEU A 210 4.19 11.88 12.11
CA LEU A 210 3.15 12.15 13.09
C LEU A 210 3.63 11.78 14.49
N ASN A 211 2.96 12.33 15.50
CA ASN A 211 2.94 11.67 16.80
C ASN A 211 2.23 10.32 16.65
N ARG A 212 2.77 9.27 17.27
CA ARG A 212 2.17 7.94 17.29
C ARG A 212 0.68 7.94 17.66
N ALA A 213 0.23 8.85 18.54
CA ALA A 213 -1.16 8.99 18.93
C ALA A 213 -2.07 9.53 17.81
N ASP A 214 -1.53 10.31 16.88
CA ASP A 214 -2.27 10.97 15.79
C ASP A 214 -2.41 10.09 14.54
N VAL A 215 -1.75 8.93 14.50
CA VAL A 215 -1.81 7.99 13.36
C VAL A 215 -3.24 7.55 13.05
N GLN A 216 -4.05 7.24 14.07
CA GLN A 216 -5.42 6.78 13.88
C GLN A 216 -6.34 7.87 13.28
N PRO A 217 -6.48 9.05 13.90
CA PRO A 217 -7.34 10.10 13.33
C PRO A 217 -6.86 10.55 11.95
N PHE A 218 -5.54 10.65 11.72
CA PHE A 218 -5.02 10.97 10.38
C PHE A 218 -5.44 9.95 9.31
N LEU A 219 -5.31 8.65 9.61
CA LEU A 219 -5.70 7.59 8.68
C LEU A 219 -7.22 7.50 8.48
N HIS A 220 -8.02 7.87 9.48
CA HIS A 220 -9.46 8.04 9.34
C HIS A 220 -9.78 9.12 8.30
N ASP A 221 -9.19 10.31 8.46
CA ASP A 221 -9.42 11.44 7.56
C ASP A 221 -8.95 11.12 6.13
N PHE A 222 -7.78 10.49 6.00
CA PHE A 222 -7.26 10.07 4.69
C PHE A 222 -8.16 9.04 4.01
N ALA A 223 -8.67 8.05 4.74
CA ALA A 223 -9.60 7.06 4.19
C ALA A 223 -10.90 7.70 3.68
N ASN A 224 -11.44 8.69 4.41
CA ASN A 224 -12.62 9.44 3.99
C ASN A 224 -12.36 10.28 2.73
N VAL A 225 -11.17 10.90 2.63
CA VAL A 225 -10.76 11.66 1.45
C VAL A 225 -10.60 10.75 0.24
N TYR A 226 -9.96 9.59 0.41
CA TYR A 226 -9.82 8.59 -0.66
C TYR A 226 -11.18 8.08 -1.16
N LEU A 227 -12.11 7.78 -0.27
CA LEU A 227 -13.48 7.39 -0.63
C LEU A 227 -14.24 8.50 -1.36
N ARG A 228 -14.13 9.74 -0.86
CA ARG A 228 -14.76 10.91 -1.49
C ARG A 228 -14.24 11.10 -2.92
N LEU A 229 -12.93 11.10 -3.11
CA LEU A 229 -12.32 11.26 -4.43
C LEU A 229 -12.68 10.12 -5.38
N GLN A 230 -12.65 8.86 -4.92
CA GLN A 230 -13.13 7.73 -5.72
C GLN A 230 -14.59 7.94 -6.19
N SER A 231 -15.46 8.37 -5.28
CA SER A 231 -16.88 8.63 -5.58
C SER A 231 -17.06 9.79 -6.57
N GLU A 232 -16.34 10.91 -6.37
CA GLU A 232 -16.41 12.08 -7.25
C GLU A 232 -15.93 11.78 -8.67
N TYR A 233 -14.82 11.07 -8.81
CA TYR A 233 -14.30 10.64 -10.13
C TYR A 233 -15.25 9.63 -10.78
N ALA A 234 -15.72 8.63 -10.05
CA ALA A 234 -16.67 7.64 -10.56
C ALA A 234 -18.00 8.29 -10.99
N GLY A 235 -18.48 9.31 -10.27
CA GLY A 235 -19.65 10.11 -10.62
C GLY A 235 -19.51 10.86 -11.96
N ARG A 236 -18.27 11.13 -12.39
CA ARG A 236 -17.93 11.67 -13.72
C ARG A 236 -17.61 10.59 -14.76
N GLY A 237 -17.71 9.31 -14.40
CA GLY A 237 -17.32 8.19 -15.24
C GLY A 237 -15.80 8.04 -15.42
N GLN A 238 -15.00 8.60 -14.51
CA GLN A 238 -13.54 8.57 -14.51
C GLN A 238 -13.05 7.59 -13.44
N PHE A 239 -12.02 6.80 -13.76
CA PHE A 239 -11.50 5.76 -12.86
C PHE A 239 -9.97 5.74 -12.84
N PRO A 240 -9.33 6.77 -12.26
CA PRO A 240 -7.87 6.96 -12.34
C PRO A 240 -7.05 5.93 -11.55
N ILE A 241 -7.60 5.40 -10.45
CA ILE A 241 -6.90 4.50 -9.52
C ILE A 241 -7.45 3.09 -9.66
N ALA A 242 -6.67 2.22 -10.30
CA ALA A 242 -7.02 0.83 -10.61
C ALA A 242 -6.26 -0.22 -9.78
N GLY A 243 -5.33 0.21 -8.94
CA GLY A 243 -4.62 -0.60 -7.96
C GLY A 243 -5.00 -0.23 -6.53
N PRO A 244 -4.47 -0.95 -5.53
CA PRO A 244 -4.84 -0.74 -4.14
C PRO A 244 -4.24 0.54 -3.55
N MET A 245 -4.84 1.00 -2.46
CA MET A 245 -4.19 1.83 -1.46
C MET A 245 -3.33 0.94 -0.56
N GLU A 246 -2.09 1.34 -0.29
CA GLU A 246 -1.20 0.66 0.65
C GLU A 246 -0.79 1.58 1.80
N ILE A 247 -0.91 1.07 3.03
CA ILE A 247 -0.58 1.80 4.26
C ILE A 247 0.38 0.97 5.10
N ARG A 248 1.47 1.57 5.53
CA ARG A 248 2.42 0.99 6.51
C ARG A 248 2.84 2.05 7.51
N VAL A 249 3.36 1.61 8.66
CA VAL A 249 3.90 2.51 9.67
C VAL A 249 5.28 2.05 10.10
N THR A 250 6.23 2.99 10.14
CA THR A 250 7.59 2.78 10.68
C THR A 250 7.92 3.84 11.73
N GLY A 251 9.05 3.69 12.41
CA GLY A 251 9.65 4.80 13.16
C GLY A 251 10.45 5.72 12.23
N VAL A 252 11.05 6.75 12.83
CA VAL A 252 12.07 7.60 12.22
C VAL A 252 13.47 7.00 12.32
N ASP A 253 14.43 7.52 11.55
CA ASP A 253 15.82 7.05 11.49
C ASP A 253 16.60 7.45 12.75
N LYS A 254 16.29 6.80 13.87
CA LYS A 254 16.98 7.00 15.14
C LYS A 254 18.41 6.46 15.11
N THR A 255 19.31 7.17 15.78
CA THR A 255 20.72 6.76 15.90
C THR A 255 21.03 6.13 17.25
N GLU A 256 20.09 6.24 18.19
CA GLU A 256 20.12 5.58 19.48
C GLU A 256 20.24 4.05 19.30
N GLY A 257 21.13 3.42 20.05
CA GLY A 257 21.33 1.96 20.00
C GLY A 257 22.26 1.47 18.88
N LEU A 258 22.80 2.36 18.03
CA LEU A 258 23.83 1.99 17.04
C LEU A 258 25.22 1.72 17.65
N ASN A 259 25.43 2.06 18.93
CA ASN A 259 26.72 1.96 19.63
C ASN A 259 27.88 2.68 18.91
N LEU A 260 27.58 3.81 18.25
CA LEU A 260 28.55 4.67 17.57
C LEU A 260 28.47 6.09 18.15
N SER A 261 29.63 6.70 18.42
CA SER A 261 29.68 8.11 18.80
C SER A 261 29.45 9.00 17.57
N ASN A 262 28.73 10.11 17.77
CA ASN A 262 28.47 11.13 16.74
C ASN A 262 27.77 10.59 15.47
N ALA A 263 27.01 9.50 15.58
CA ALA A 263 26.16 9.03 14.49
C ALA A 263 25.10 10.10 14.19
N ASN A 264 24.87 10.36 12.91
CA ASN A 264 23.80 11.25 12.44
C ASN A 264 22.88 10.43 11.53
N PRO A 265 21.57 10.72 11.51
CA PRO A 265 20.66 10.06 10.59
C PRO A 265 20.98 10.42 9.13
N PRO A 266 20.52 9.63 8.15
CA PRO A 266 20.76 9.95 6.74
C PRO A 266 20.09 11.27 6.36
N ALA A 267 20.86 12.25 5.88
CA ALA A 267 20.41 13.65 5.80
C ALA A 267 19.18 13.90 4.88
N LEU A 268 19.03 13.11 3.81
CA LEU A 268 17.87 13.22 2.89
C LEU A 268 16.97 11.98 2.93
N SER A 269 17.07 11.13 3.96
CA SER A 269 16.09 10.05 4.11
C SER A 269 14.70 10.63 4.33
N ALA A 270 13.68 10.06 3.70
CA ALA A 270 12.29 10.45 3.94
C ALA A 270 11.91 10.24 5.42
N THR A 271 12.56 9.30 6.11
CA THR A 271 12.37 9.02 7.55
C THR A 271 13.44 9.67 8.44
N THR A 272 14.27 10.58 7.92
CA THR A 272 15.33 11.20 8.72
C THR A 272 14.75 11.86 9.98
N ASP A 273 15.40 11.65 11.12
CA ASP A 273 14.90 12.14 12.40
C ASP A 273 14.73 13.67 12.39
N THR A 274 13.78 14.15 13.18
CA THR A 274 13.41 15.57 13.23
C THR A 274 13.80 16.17 14.59
N GLN A 275 13.93 17.50 14.64
CA GLN A 275 14.16 18.23 15.88
C GLN A 275 12.92 18.26 16.78
N ASP A 276 11.74 17.86 16.27
CA ASP A 276 10.53 17.68 17.07
C ASP A 276 10.47 16.22 17.58
N PRO A 277 10.73 15.98 18.88
CA PRO A 277 10.74 14.63 19.43
C PRO A 277 9.35 13.98 19.47
N ASN A 278 8.27 14.74 19.23
CA ASN A 278 6.91 14.21 19.19
C ASN A 278 6.61 13.53 17.85
N LEU A 279 7.39 13.78 16.79
CA LEU A 279 7.21 13.14 15.47
C LEU A 279 7.98 11.82 15.43
N ASP A 280 7.41 10.78 16.05
CA ASP A 280 8.08 9.50 16.28
C ASP A 280 7.56 8.34 15.42
N ALA A 281 6.49 8.57 14.65
CA ALA A 281 5.90 7.62 13.72
C ALA A 281 5.87 8.18 12.30
N VAL A 282 6.11 7.32 11.31
CA VAL A 282 6.01 7.63 9.90
C VAL A 282 4.98 6.73 9.25
N VAL A 283 3.89 7.32 8.77
CA VAL A 283 2.88 6.65 7.96
C VAL A 283 3.30 6.74 6.49
N TRP A 284 3.46 5.58 5.86
CA TRP A 284 3.68 5.47 4.42
C TRP A 284 2.32 5.40 3.72
N LEU A 285 2.05 6.36 2.85
CA LEU A 285 0.81 6.47 2.08
C LEU A 285 1.09 6.27 0.59
N ASP A 286 0.57 5.17 0.07
CA ASP A 286 0.73 4.78 -1.33
C ASP A 286 -0.63 4.48 -1.95
N LEU A 287 -0.83 4.90 -3.20
CA LEU A 287 -1.99 4.61 -4.03
C LEU A 287 -1.46 4.10 -5.36
N LEU A 288 -1.80 2.87 -5.73
CA LEU A 288 -1.25 2.19 -6.90
C LEU A 288 -2.22 2.28 -8.08
N THR A 289 -1.70 2.37 -9.30
CA THR A 289 -2.52 2.27 -10.52
C THR A 289 -1.68 1.79 -11.69
N PHE A 290 -2.29 1.36 -12.79
CA PHE A 290 -1.52 1.01 -13.99
C PHE A 290 -0.91 2.28 -14.61
N ALA A 291 0.28 2.16 -15.18
CA ALA A 291 0.84 3.22 -16.01
C ALA A 291 -0.16 3.61 -17.11
N ASP A 292 -0.20 4.89 -17.48
CA ASP A 292 -1.08 5.42 -18.53
C ASP A 292 -2.58 5.44 -18.21
N MET A 293 -2.99 5.12 -16.97
CA MET A 293 -4.38 5.29 -16.56
C MET A 293 -4.80 6.76 -16.71
N PRO A 294 -5.87 7.05 -17.47
CA PRO A 294 -6.33 8.42 -17.65
C PRO A 294 -6.69 9.07 -16.31
N TRP A 295 -6.43 10.37 -16.19
CA TRP A 295 -6.71 11.19 -14.99
C TRP A 295 -5.90 10.83 -13.73
N ALA A 296 -4.95 9.89 -13.81
CA ALA A 296 -4.14 9.51 -12.65
C ALA A 296 -3.30 10.67 -12.12
N GLY A 297 -2.75 11.52 -13.01
CA GLY A 297 -1.96 12.69 -12.62
C GLY A 297 -2.76 13.70 -11.79
N GLU A 298 -3.97 14.03 -12.24
CA GLU A 298 -4.90 14.92 -11.55
C GLU A 298 -5.34 14.34 -10.20
N PHE A 299 -5.67 13.05 -10.16
CA PHE A 299 -6.05 12.39 -8.90
C PHE A 299 -4.91 12.43 -7.88
N TYR A 300 -3.68 12.10 -8.31
CA TYR A 300 -2.51 12.15 -7.42
C TYR A 300 -2.16 13.57 -6.99
N GLN A 301 -2.36 14.57 -7.87
CA GLN A 301 -2.20 15.98 -7.51
C GLN A 301 -3.18 16.38 -6.40
N GLU A 302 -4.45 16.01 -6.48
CA GLU A 302 -5.44 16.33 -5.43
C GLU A 302 -5.10 15.68 -4.07
N ILE A 303 -4.57 14.45 -4.08
CA ILE A 303 -4.07 13.79 -2.87
C ILE A 303 -2.85 14.53 -2.29
N GLU A 304 -1.88 14.89 -3.15
CA GLU A 304 -0.69 15.65 -2.74
C GLU A 304 -1.10 16.99 -2.12
N GLU A 305 -1.96 17.76 -2.80
CA GLU A 305 -2.47 19.04 -2.31
C GLU A 305 -3.20 18.89 -0.99
N TRP A 306 -4.03 17.86 -0.83
CA TRP A 306 -4.71 17.60 0.45
C TRP A 306 -3.73 17.37 1.59
N LEU A 307 -2.66 16.59 1.39
CA LEU A 307 -1.64 16.34 2.43
C LEU A 307 -0.99 17.64 2.92
N TYR A 308 -0.57 18.51 2.00
CA TYR A 308 0.07 19.79 2.34
C TYR A 308 -0.92 20.87 2.80
N GLN A 309 -2.24 20.66 2.62
CA GLN A 309 -3.28 21.48 3.24
C GLN A 309 -3.58 21.04 4.68
N GLN A 310 -3.51 19.74 4.98
CA GLN A 310 -3.79 19.23 6.32
C GLN A 310 -2.61 19.36 7.27
N LEU A 311 -1.39 19.21 6.75
CA LEU A 311 -0.18 19.14 7.56
C LEU A 311 0.85 20.17 7.12
N PRO A 312 1.62 20.75 8.07
CA PRO A 312 2.83 21.48 7.76
C PRO A 312 3.77 20.68 6.85
N ALA A 313 4.46 21.36 5.94
CA ALA A 313 5.33 20.71 4.95
C ALA A 313 6.41 19.80 5.58
N HIS A 314 6.95 20.15 6.75
CA HIS A 314 7.96 19.34 7.44
C HIS A 314 7.43 18.00 8.00
N GLN A 315 6.11 17.81 8.04
CA GLN A 315 5.48 16.55 8.41
C GLN A 315 5.19 15.65 7.21
N VAL A 316 5.31 16.15 5.97
CA VAL A 316 5.03 15.37 4.76
C VAL A 316 6.27 15.36 3.89
N ARG A 317 6.94 14.21 3.81
CA ARG A 317 8.08 14.02 2.91
C ARG A 317 7.70 13.08 1.79
N VAL A 318 8.32 13.26 0.64
CA VAL A 318 8.10 12.38 -0.51
C VAL A 318 8.81 11.03 -0.30
N GLU A 319 8.18 9.93 -0.69
CA GLU A 319 8.89 8.67 -0.86
C GLU A 319 9.70 8.75 -2.16
N TRP A 320 11.02 8.96 -2.03
CA TRP A 320 11.90 9.21 -3.19
C TRP A 320 11.82 8.17 -4.31
N SER A 321 11.46 6.92 -3.99
CA SER A 321 11.37 5.81 -4.93
C SER A 321 10.11 5.84 -5.81
N LYS A 322 9.12 6.67 -5.47
CA LYS A 322 7.78 6.72 -6.06
C LYS A 322 7.54 8.05 -6.80
N GLY A 323 6.33 8.21 -7.33
CA GLY A 323 5.87 9.48 -7.89
C GLY A 323 5.49 10.49 -6.81
N TRP A 324 5.80 11.76 -7.07
CA TRP A 324 5.50 12.94 -6.24
C TRP A 324 5.74 14.19 -7.09
N GLY A 325 5.39 15.38 -6.60
CA GLY A 325 5.47 16.62 -7.38
C GLY A 325 4.55 16.53 -8.59
N TYR A 326 3.30 16.17 -8.35
CA TYR A 326 2.30 15.93 -9.36
C TYR A 326 1.72 17.24 -9.89
N ASN A 327 1.46 17.24 -11.18
CA ASN A 327 0.38 18.04 -11.76
C ASN A 327 -0.43 17.15 -12.71
N GLY A 328 -1.44 17.67 -13.39
CA GLY A 328 -2.23 16.90 -14.37
C GLY A 328 -1.42 16.20 -15.47
N ALA A 329 -0.15 16.59 -15.72
CA ALA A 329 0.73 15.90 -16.66
C ALA A 329 1.48 14.69 -16.05
N GLY A 330 1.37 14.46 -14.74
CA GLY A 330 1.92 13.30 -14.04
C GLY A 330 2.98 13.63 -12.98
N ALA A 331 3.68 12.58 -12.52
CA ALA A 331 4.70 12.67 -11.48
C ALA A 331 5.94 13.46 -11.93
N TRP A 332 6.56 14.14 -10.98
CA TRP A 332 7.77 14.95 -11.12
C TRP A 332 7.65 16.06 -12.19
N LYS A 333 6.44 16.59 -12.36
CA LYS A 333 6.11 17.64 -13.34
C LYS A 333 5.83 19.00 -12.70
N ASN A 334 5.56 19.04 -11.40
CA ASN A 334 5.37 20.30 -10.68
C ASN A 334 6.73 20.89 -10.28
N GLU A 335 7.27 21.75 -11.15
CA GLU A 335 8.59 22.37 -10.95
C GLU A 335 8.66 23.23 -9.68
N ASP A 336 7.58 23.95 -9.34
CA ASP A 336 7.53 24.77 -8.14
C ASP A 336 7.57 23.90 -6.87
N PHE A 337 6.79 22.82 -6.84
CA PHE A 337 6.84 21.85 -5.75
C PHE A 337 8.24 21.26 -5.57
N ILE A 338 8.89 20.84 -6.67
CA ILE A 338 10.23 20.25 -6.65
C ILE A 338 11.26 21.27 -6.12
N ALA A 339 11.22 22.50 -6.61
CA ALA A 339 12.23 23.52 -6.31
C ALA A 339 12.02 24.17 -4.94
N ASN A 340 10.77 24.37 -4.52
CA ASN A 340 10.43 25.23 -3.39
C ASN A 340 9.73 24.49 -2.25
N THR A 341 8.87 23.50 -2.53
CA THR A 341 8.19 22.75 -1.46
C THR A 341 9.09 21.68 -0.86
N VAL A 342 9.70 20.84 -1.70
CA VAL A 342 10.52 19.70 -1.24
C VAL A 342 11.62 20.10 -0.24
N PRO A 343 12.42 21.17 -0.45
CA PRO A 343 13.42 21.59 0.53
C PRO A 343 12.81 21.92 1.90
N THR A 344 11.64 22.55 1.93
CA THR A 344 10.97 22.93 3.19
C THR A 344 10.48 21.73 4.00
N THR A 345 10.28 20.57 3.37
CA THR A 345 9.92 19.32 4.07
C THR A 345 11.04 18.80 5.01
N PHE A 346 12.25 19.35 4.86
CA PHE A 346 13.41 19.06 5.71
C PHE A 346 13.76 20.21 6.67
N SER A 347 12.88 21.21 6.84
CA SER A 347 13.17 22.39 7.69
C SER A 347 13.40 22.03 9.17
N THR A 348 12.85 20.91 9.64
CA THR A 348 13.04 20.37 11.00
C THR A 348 14.01 19.19 11.03
N ALA A 349 14.63 18.82 9.90
CA ALA A 349 15.61 17.74 9.90
C ALA A 349 16.86 18.14 10.72
N THR A 350 17.59 17.14 11.20
CA THR A 350 18.83 17.36 11.97
C THR A 350 19.93 18.07 11.17
N ARG A 351 19.89 17.98 9.83
CA ARG A 351 20.73 18.77 8.92
C ARG A 351 19.83 19.51 7.91
N PRO A 352 20.05 20.82 7.68
CA PRO A 352 19.31 21.57 6.66
C PRO A 352 19.48 20.98 5.24
N TYR A 353 18.43 21.14 4.42
CA TYR A 353 18.43 20.67 3.04
C TYR A 353 19.53 21.35 2.22
N GLU A 354 19.65 22.68 2.34
CA GLU A 354 20.58 23.50 1.58
C GLU A 354 22.04 23.16 1.89
N GLU A 355 22.34 22.91 3.17
CA GLU A 355 23.67 22.45 3.59
C GLU A 355 24.00 21.08 2.97
N THR A 356 23.02 20.17 2.99
CA THR A 356 23.18 18.84 2.40
C THR A 356 23.37 18.90 0.88
N ALA A 357 22.56 19.71 0.19
CA ALA A 357 22.67 19.94 -1.24
C ALA A 357 24.03 20.55 -1.62
N ALA A 358 24.49 21.58 -0.89
CA ALA A 358 25.80 22.20 -1.10
C ALA A 358 26.95 21.19 -0.91
N ARG A 359 26.84 20.30 0.09
CA ARG A 359 27.84 19.25 0.32
C ARG A 359 27.87 18.22 -0.81
N LEU A 360 26.70 17.81 -1.33
CA LEU A 360 26.63 16.93 -2.49
C LEU A 360 27.25 17.57 -3.74
N ARG A 361 27.02 18.88 -3.96
CA ARG A 361 27.65 19.66 -5.05
C ARG A 361 29.15 19.78 -4.89
N GLN A 362 29.64 19.89 -3.66
CA GLN A 362 31.09 19.89 -3.40
C GLN A 362 31.73 18.54 -3.77
N TYR A 363 31.04 17.43 -3.53
CA TYR A 363 31.53 16.10 -3.88
C TYR A 363 31.43 15.80 -5.38
N ASP A 364 30.42 16.33 -6.06
CA ASP A 364 30.20 16.15 -7.49
C ASP A 364 29.94 17.49 -8.21
N PRO A 365 30.98 18.35 -8.37
CA PRO A 365 30.81 19.67 -8.98
C PRO A 365 30.43 19.60 -10.46
N HIS A 366 30.71 18.46 -11.11
CA HIS A 366 30.46 18.22 -12.54
C HIS A 366 29.17 17.44 -12.82
N TYR A 367 28.40 17.07 -11.78
CA TYR A 367 27.18 16.29 -11.90
C TYR A 367 27.34 14.97 -12.66
N LEU A 368 28.43 14.24 -12.37
CA LEU A 368 28.66 12.89 -12.89
C LEU A 368 27.60 11.89 -12.40
N PHE A 369 27.04 12.12 -11.21
CA PHE A 369 26.07 11.25 -10.54
C PHE A 369 24.67 11.86 -10.48
N ALA A 370 24.26 12.63 -11.50
CA ALA A 370 22.96 13.30 -11.51
C ALA A 370 22.16 13.05 -12.80
N SER A 371 20.90 12.65 -12.62
CA SER A 371 19.87 12.72 -13.66
C SER A 371 19.30 14.15 -13.78
N SER A 372 18.41 14.37 -14.75
CA SER A 372 17.68 15.64 -14.88
C SER A 372 16.87 15.99 -13.63
N LEU A 373 16.25 15.00 -12.97
CA LEU A 373 15.50 15.21 -11.73
C LEU A 373 16.43 15.57 -10.57
N ILE A 374 17.58 14.89 -10.43
CA ILE A 374 18.55 15.17 -9.36
C ILE A 374 19.10 16.59 -9.47
N ARG A 375 19.32 17.11 -10.69
CA ARG A 375 19.79 18.50 -10.90
C ARG A 375 18.78 19.55 -10.45
N LYS A 376 17.48 19.21 -10.36
CA LYS A 376 16.45 20.12 -9.84
C LYS A 376 16.43 20.14 -8.32
N LEU A 377 16.64 18.97 -7.70
CA LEU A 377 16.70 18.81 -6.25
C LEU A 377 18.00 19.36 -5.64
N VAL A 378 19.10 19.20 -6.36
CA VAL A 378 20.44 19.61 -5.92
C VAL A 378 21.03 20.56 -6.98
N PRO A 379 20.56 21.82 -7.05
CA PRO A 379 20.93 22.76 -8.11
C PRO A 379 22.37 23.30 -8.03
#